data_AF-A0A7S1YU66-F1
#
_entry.id   AF-A0A7S1YU66-F1
#
_cell.length_a   1.000
_cell.length_b   1.000
_cell.length_c   1.000
_cell.angle_alpha   90.00
_cell.angle_beta   90.00
_cell.angle_gamma   90.00
#
_symmetry.space_group_name_H-M   'P 1'
#
loop_
_entity.id
_entity.type
_entity.pdbx_description
1 polymer ?
#
loop_
_entity_poly.entity_id
_entity_poly.type
_entity_poly.pdbx_seq_one_letter_code
_entity_poly.pdbx_strand_id
1 'polypeptide(L)'
;SKALYGALDRFSQFFKHPLFDSSMMDRELRAINSEYINAITSDTWRNYALLKASCDADHSFSKFGCGNYNTLTNGGDMNMGKKEGSEENEAVVVEGGGGTIPRLEVVEFWKKHYVGKNMKLVVVGKAHLDELEKLVHECFSDVRGDSNDPSPFDDALEEMKHERQQLLFAGTANGATDKEMEEVTTATTAFGSSQLGIIREVIPVAEMRTLKLLFGFPPLDDAMMNDSKPHRVLSHLLGHESPGSLHSLLNEEGYIN
;
A
#
# COMPACT_ATOMS: atom_id res chain seq x y z
N SER A 1 -15.30 -16.15 25.61
CA SER A 1 -15.18 -14.81 26.29
C SER A 1 -16.06 -13.77 25.61
N LYS A 2 -16.97 -13.07 26.34
CA LYS A 2 -17.92 -12.10 25.77
C LYS A 2 -17.23 -10.91 25.07
N ALA A 3 -16.11 -10.43 25.59
CA ALA A 3 -15.36 -9.34 24.99
C ALA A 3 -14.70 -9.76 23.67
N LEU A 4 -14.13 -10.98 23.60
CA LEU A 4 -13.53 -11.50 22.37
C LEU A 4 -14.58 -11.66 21.28
N TYR A 5 -15.73 -12.27 21.60
CA TYR A 5 -16.84 -12.36 20.64
C TYR A 5 -17.28 -10.99 20.14
N GLY A 6 -17.52 -10.03 21.04
CA GLY A 6 -17.92 -8.68 20.64
C GLY A 6 -16.88 -7.96 19.76
N ALA A 7 -15.59 -8.22 19.98
CA ALA A 7 -14.53 -7.68 19.12
C ALA A 7 -14.52 -8.36 17.74
N LEU A 8 -14.61 -9.69 17.68
CA LEU A 8 -14.65 -10.45 16.42
C LEU A 8 -15.89 -10.12 15.60
N ASP A 9 -17.05 -9.99 16.24
CA ASP A 9 -18.30 -9.61 15.57
C ASP A 9 -18.15 -8.26 14.87
N ARG A 10 -17.71 -7.22 15.57
CA ARG A 10 -17.47 -5.88 14.99
C ARG A 10 -16.40 -5.91 13.91
N PHE A 11 -15.29 -6.60 14.17
CA PHE A 11 -14.17 -6.67 13.24
C PHE A 11 -14.57 -7.39 11.94
N SER A 12 -15.37 -8.45 12.03
CA SER A 12 -15.86 -9.18 10.87
C SER A 12 -16.67 -8.30 9.92
N GLN A 13 -17.34 -7.26 10.42
CA GLN A 13 -18.16 -6.36 9.60
C GLN A 13 -17.33 -5.60 8.56
N PHE A 14 -16.03 -5.39 8.78
CA PHE A 14 -15.15 -4.73 7.80
C PHE A 14 -15.03 -5.55 6.51
N PHE A 15 -15.26 -6.85 6.58
CA PHE A 15 -15.17 -7.81 5.47
C PHE A 15 -16.52 -8.28 4.95
N LYS A 16 -17.63 -7.82 5.57
CA LYS A 16 -19.01 -8.18 5.18
C LYS A 16 -19.79 -6.97 4.68
N HIS A 17 -19.86 -5.94 5.51
CA HIS A 17 -20.72 -4.75 5.28
C HIS A 17 -19.99 -3.47 5.72
N PRO A 18 -18.86 -3.10 5.11
CA PRO A 18 -18.32 -1.76 5.31
C PRO A 18 -19.32 -0.73 4.77
N LEU A 19 -19.32 0.49 5.31
CA LEU A 19 -20.23 1.55 4.84
C LEU A 19 -19.64 2.37 3.70
N PHE A 20 -18.32 2.57 3.71
CA PHE A 20 -17.63 3.55 2.85
C PHE A 20 -18.39 4.87 2.77
N ASP A 21 -18.71 5.42 3.94
CA ASP A 21 -19.50 6.64 4.09
C ASP A 21 -18.84 7.81 3.35
N SER A 22 -19.56 8.38 2.39
CA SER A 22 -19.08 9.50 1.58
C SER A 22 -18.76 10.73 2.42
N SER A 23 -19.48 10.94 3.53
CA SER A 23 -19.25 12.07 4.44
C SER A 23 -17.90 11.99 5.18
N MET A 24 -17.34 10.78 5.32
CA MET A 24 -16.05 10.56 5.98
C MET A 24 -14.87 10.60 5.01
N MET A 25 -15.12 10.53 3.69
CA MET A 25 -14.07 10.40 2.68
C MET A 25 -13.06 11.55 2.73
N ASP A 26 -13.52 12.80 2.80
CA ASP A 26 -12.63 13.96 2.85
C ASP A 26 -11.73 13.93 4.11
N ARG A 27 -12.31 13.54 5.25
CA ARG A 27 -11.55 13.45 6.51
C ARG A 27 -10.43 12.42 6.40
N GLU A 28 -10.72 11.23 5.85
CA GLU A 28 -9.73 10.17 5.70
C GLU A 28 -8.65 10.55 4.66
N LEU A 29 -9.02 11.20 3.55
CA LEU A 29 -8.06 11.70 2.56
C LEU A 29 -7.08 12.73 3.16
N ARG A 30 -7.57 13.63 4.02
CA ARG A 30 -6.72 14.60 4.74
C ARG A 30 -5.79 13.91 5.74
N ALA A 31 -6.26 12.85 6.40
CA ALA A 31 -5.44 12.07 7.31
C ALA A 31 -4.28 11.40 6.56
N ILE A 32 -4.56 10.72 5.44
CA ILE A 32 -3.54 10.09 4.57
C ILE A 32 -2.54 11.14 4.07
N ASN A 33 -3.02 12.30 3.61
CA ASN A 33 -2.13 13.37 3.16
C ASN A 33 -1.23 13.89 4.30
N SER A 34 -1.75 13.94 5.53
CA SER A 34 -0.97 14.35 6.70
C SER A 34 0.10 13.31 7.05
N GLU A 35 -0.20 12.02 6.92
CA GLU A 35 0.80 10.94 7.05
C GLU A 35 1.91 11.07 6.00
N TYR A 36 1.56 11.34 4.73
CA TYR A 36 2.52 11.61 3.68
C TYR A 36 3.42 12.80 4.02
N ILE A 37 2.85 13.95 4.42
CA ILE A 37 3.61 15.16 4.79
C ILE A 37 4.59 14.86 5.93
N ASN A 38 4.15 14.12 6.95
CA ASN A 38 5.02 13.71 8.06
C ASN A 38 6.14 12.77 7.61
N ALA A 39 5.92 11.94 6.60
CA ALA A 39 6.92 11.03 6.07
C ALA A 39 8.01 11.74 5.21
N ILE A 40 7.73 12.92 4.64
CA ILE A 40 8.69 13.64 3.76
C ILE A 40 10.01 13.95 4.47
N THR A 41 9.97 14.24 5.77
CA THR A 41 11.16 14.58 6.57
C THR A 41 11.85 13.34 7.17
N SER A 42 11.27 12.15 7.00
CA SER A 42 11.86 10.91 7.50
C SER A 42 12.89 10.35 6.52
N ASP A 43 14.17 10.32 6.91
CA ASP A 43 15.23 9.72 6.09
C ASP A 43 14.98 8.25 5.77
N THR A 44 14.28 7.50 6.65
CA THR A 44 13.88 6.10 6.37
C THR A 44 12.94 6.04 5.17
N TRP A 45 11.87 6.84 5.16
CA TRP A 45 10.91 6.88 4.06
C TRP A 45 11.52 7.45 2.78
N ARG A 46 12.35 8.49 2.88
CA ARG A 46 13.09 9.06 1.74
C ARG A 46 13.98 8.03 1.07
N ASN A 47 14.77 7.28 1.86
CA ASN A 47 15.62 6.21 1.34
C ASN A 47 14.80 5.08 0.71
N TYR A 48 13.67 4.71 1.31
CA TYR A 48 12.78 3.69 0.74
C TYR A 48 12.17 4.15 -0.59
N ALA A 49 11.70 5.39 -0.68
CA ALA A 49 11.20 5.98 -1.92
C ALA A 49 12.28 6.04 -3.01
N LEU A 50 13.52 6.40 -2.65
CA LEU A 50 14.66 6.38 -3.56
C LEU A 50 14.96 4.97 -4.09
N LEU A 51 14.89 3.95 -3.22
CA LEU A 51 15.09 2.55 -3.63
C LEU A 51 14.01 2.11 -4.64
N LYS A 52 12.74 2.48 -4.40
CA LYS A 52 11.64 2.20 -5.32
C LYS A 52 11.80 2.94 -6.65
N ALA A 53 12.18 4.21 -6.63
CA ALA A 53 12.48 4.98 -7.83
C ALA A 53 13.72 4.47 -8.60
N SER A 54 14.52 3.59 -7.98
CA SER A 54 15.70 2.97 -8.60
C SER A 54 15.41 1.63 -9.25
N CYS A 55 14.23 1.05 -9.06
CA CYS A 55 13.85 -0.20 -9.69
C CYS A 55 13.37 0.04 -11.12
N ASP A 56 13.03 -1.02 -11.83
CA ASP A 56 12.31 -0.94 -13.09
C ASP A 56 11.00 -0.14 -12.90
N ALA A 57 10.76 0.85 -13.76
CA ALA A 57 9.61 1.74 -13.66
C ALA A 57 8.29 1.00 -13.84
N ASP A 58 8.28 -0.06 -14.66
CA ASP A 58 7.10 -0.87 -14.96
C ASP A 58 6.82 -1.91 -13.86
N HIS A 59 7.78 -2.15 -12.96
CA HIS A 59 7.62 -3.10 -11.88
C HIS A 59 6.75 -2.53 -10.74
N SER A 60 5.89 -3.36 -10.15
CA SER A 60 4.95 -2.96 -9.08
C SER A 60 5.60 -2.25 -7.87
N PHE A 61 6.84 -2.62 -7.57
CA PHE A 61 7.67 -2.03 -6.52
C PHE A 61 7.96 -0.54 -6.75
N SER A 62 7.88 -0.01 -7.97
CA SER A 62 8.11 1.41 -8.24
C SER A 62 6.97 2.30 -7.71
N LYS A 63 5.75 1.74 -7.56
CA LYS A 63 4.52 2.49 -7.29
C LYS A 63 4.56 3.24 -5.96
N PHE A 64 4.02 4.46 -5.92
CA PHE A 64 3.87 5.23 -4.69
C PHE A 64 2.69 4.74 -3.84
N GLY A 65 2.96 3.77 -2.95
CA GLY A 65 1.92 3.07 -2.18
C GLY A 65 1.35 3.82 -0.97
N CYS A 66 1.99 4.90 -0.50
CA CYS A 66 1.44 5.70 0.60
C CYS A 66 0.17 6.45 0.17
N GLY A 67 0.15 6.90 -1.09
CA GLY A 67 -0.83 7.86 -1.54
C GLY A 67 -0.62 9.24 -0.89
N ASN A 68 -1.21 10.24 -1.52
CA ASN A 68 -1.40 11.57 -1.00
C ASN A 68 -2.65 12.15 -1.67
N TYR A 69 -2.97 13.40 -1.35
CA TYR A 69 -4.14 14.05 -1.92
C TYR A 69 -4.14 14.00 -3.45
N ASN A 70 -3.06 14.44 -4.10
CA ASN A 70 -2.94 14.47 -5.55
C ASN A 70 -3.18 13.10 -6.20
N THR A 71 -2.63 12.02 -5.62
CA THR A 71 -2.77 10.68 -6.19
C THR A 71 -4.16 10.10 -5.98
N LEU A 72 -4.83 10.45 -4.88
CA LEU A 72 -6.14 9.90 -4.51
C LEU A 72 -7.31 10.71 -5.07
N THR A 73 -7.11 11.98 -5.43
CA THR A 73 -8.15 12.87 -5.98
C THR A 73 -7.84 13.38 -7.39
N ASN A 74 -6.82 12.82 -8.03
CA ASN A 74 -6.31 13.23 -9.36
C ASN A 74 -5.99 14.73 -9.48
N GLY A 75 -5.30 15.27 -8.46
CA GLY A 75 -4.97 16.70 -8.36
C GLY A 75 -6.14 17.60 -7.98
N GLY A 76 -7.33 17.05 -7.73
CA GLY A 76 -8.52 17.79 -7.34
C GLY A 76 -8.50 18.23 -5.88
N ASP A 77 -8.95 19.47 -5.64
CA ASP A 77 -9.43 19.92 -4.33
C ASP A 77 -10.90 19.47 -4.15
N MET A 78 -11.20 18.71 -3.10
CA MET A 78 -12.56 18.35 -2.68
C MET A 78 -13.37 19.59 -2.30
N ASN A 79 -12.73 20.77 -2.14
CA ASN A 79 -13.39 22.07 -2.17
C ASN A 79 -13.71 22.55 -3.60
N MET A 80 -14.15 21.66 -4.50
CA MET A 80 -14.98 22.06 -5.64
C MET A 80 -16.33 22.53 -5.10
N GLY A 81 -16.28 23.78 -4.63
CA GLY A 81 -17.28 24.44 -3.81
C GLY A 81 -16.66 25.60 -3.05
N LYS A 82 -16.08 26.58 -3.77
CA LYS A 82 -15.64 27.93 -3.37
C LYS A 82 -14.13 28.15 -3.26
N LYS A 83 -13.52 28.52 -4.37
CA LYS A 83 -12.68 29.74 -4.34
C LYS A 83 -13.62 30.94 -4.37
N GLU A 84 -13.56 31.82 -3.37
CA GLU A 84 -14.19 33.13 -3.48
C GLU A 84 -13.56 33.88 -4.67
N GLY A 85 -14.35 34.10 -5.72
CA GLY A 85 -14.01 35.04 -6.80
C GLY A 85 -13.36 34.47 -8.06
N SER A 86 -13.28 33.15 -8.28
CA SER A 86 -12.91 32.62 -9.60
C SER A 86 -14.14 32.14 -10.36
N GLU A 87 -14.53 32.89 -11.39
CA GLU A 87 -15.31 32.34 -12.49
C GLU A 87 -14.45 31.31 -13.23
N GLU A 88 -15.08 30.20 -13.62
CA GLU A 88 -14.53 29.07 -14.39
C GLU A 88 -13.91 27.91 -13.57
N ASN A 89 -14.64 26.80 -13.61
CA ASN A 89 -14.30 25.47 -13.12
C ASN A 89 -13.23 24.82 -14.00
N GLU A 90 -11.95 25.15 -13.81
CA GLU A 90 -10.87 24.33 -14.35
C GLU A 90 -10.32 23.40 -13.27
N ALA A 91 -10.76 22.14 -13.32
CA ALA A 91 -10.07 21.05 -12.67
C ALA A 91 -8.69 20.91 -13.32
N VAL A 92 -7.63 21.27 -12.60
CA VAL A 92 -6.25 21.01 -13.04
C VAL A 92 -6.02 19.52 -12.93
N VAL A 93 -6.18 18.81 -14.05
CA VAL A 93 -5.75 17.42 -14.18
C VAL A 93 -4.22 17.42 -14.16
N VAL A 94 -3.62 16.98 -13.06
CA VAL A 94 -2.19 16.73 -13.01
C VAL A 94 -1.95 15.35 -13.62
N GLU A 95 -1.16 15.26 -14.70
CA GLU A 95 -0.70 13.97 -15.21
C GLU A 95 0.04 13.22 -14.08
N GLY A 96 -0.57 12.12 -13.62
CA GLY A 96 -0.03 11.26 -12.57
C GLY A 96 -0.91 11.04 -11.33
N GLY A 97 -2.16 11.51 -11.33
CA GLY A 97 -3.14 11.18 -10.28
C GLY A 97 -4.07 10.02 -10.67
N GLY A 98 -4.47 9.21 -9.69
CA GLY A 98 -5.17 7.94 -9.92
C GLY A 98 -6.65 7.90 -9.55
N GLY A 99 -7.22 8.99 -9.00
CA GLY A 99 -8.57 8.96 -8.45
C GLY A 99 -9.55 9.98 -9.03
N THR A 100 -10.55 9.56 -9.80
CA THR A 100 -11.65 10.47 -10.22
C THR A 100 -12.80 10.47 -9.21
N ILE A 101 -13.04 9.33 -8.56
CA ILE A 101 -14.04 9.16 -7.51
C ILE A 101 -13.51 8.19 -6.43
N PRO A 102 -12.83 8.71 -5.38
CA PRO A 102 -12.16 7.88 -4.37
C PRO A 102 -13.07 6.81 -3.74
N ARG A 103 -14.35 7.16 -3.49
CA ARG A 103 -15.32 6.22 -2.91
C ARG A 103 -15.61 5.04 -3.84
N LEU A 104 -15.84 5.31 -5.12
CA LEU A 104 -16.11 4.27 -6.12
C LEU A 104 -14.94 3.30 -6.21
N GLU A 105 -13.72 3.83 -6.32
CA GLU A 105 -12.50 3.03 -6.43
C GLU A 105 -12.26 2.16 -5.19
N VAL A 106 -12.50 2.70 -3.98
CA VAL A 106 -12.44 1.91 -2.74
C VAL A 106 -13.48 0.79 -2.74
N VAL A 107 -14.71 1.07 -3.17
CA VAL A 107 -15.79 0.07 -3.25
C VAL A 107 -15.45 -1.01 -4.29
N GLU A 108 -14.96 -0.64 -5.47
CA GLU A 108 -14.54 -1.59 -6.52
C GLU A 108 -13.37 -2.45 -6.04
N PHE A 109 -12.36 -1.84 -5.44
CA PHE A 109 -11.21 -2.55 -4.89
C PHE A 109 -11.64 -3.54 -3.80
N TRP A 110 -12.48 -3.11 -2.86
CA TRP A 110 -13.00 -3.98 -1.81
C TRP A 110 -13.81 -5.13 -2.42
N LYS A 111 -14.75 -4.83 -3.34
CA LYS A 111 -15.58 -5.87 -3.96
C LYS A 111 -14.76 -6.93 -4.69
N LYS A 112 -13.67 -6.52 -5.34
CA LYS A 112 -12.78 -7.39 -6.12
C LYS A 112 -11.83 -8.21 -5.24
N HIS A 113 -11.25 -7.61 -4.20
CA HIS A 113 -10.10 -8.19 -3.49
C HIS A 113 -10.40 -8.69 -2.07
N TYR A 114 -11.41 -8.14 -1.39
CA TYR A 114 -11.77 -8.51 -0.01
C TYR A 114 -12.71 -9.73 -0.01
N VAL A 115 -12.16 -10.89 -0.37
CA VAL A 115 -12.87 -12.17 -0.45
C VAL A 115 -12.11 -13.25 0.32
N GLY A 116 -12.83 -14.21 0.88
CA GLY A 116 -12.34 -15.25 1.77
C GLY A 116 -11.18 -16.07 1.19
N LYS A 117 -11.17 -16.34 -0.13
CA LYS A 117 -10.05 -17.02 -0.80
C LYS A 117 -8.69 -16.30 -0.63
N ASN A 118 -8.72 -14.96 -0.49
CA ASN A 118 -7.54 -14.11 -0.31
C ASN A 118 -7.20 -13.86 1.16
N MET A 119 -8.02 -14.35 2.09
CA MET A 119 -7.88 -14.05 3.52
C MET A 119 -7.21 -15.17 4.30
N LYS A 120 -6.55 -14.76 5.38
CA LYS A 120 -6.04 -15.62 6.46
C LYS A 120 -6.38 -14.94 7.78
N LEU A 121 -6.99 -15.68 8.71
CA LEU A 121 -7.40 -15.19 10.01
C LEU A 121 -6.64 -15.96 11.10
N VAL A 122 -6.15 -15.23 12.10
CA VAL A 122 -5.55 -15.80 13.31
C VAL A 122 -6.31 -15.26 14.50
N VAL A 123 -6.81 -16.15 15.36
CA VAL A 123 -7.47 -15.79 16.62
C VAL A 123 -6.70 -16.43 17.76
N VAL A 124 -6.31 -15.59 18.73
CA VAL A 124 -5.65 -16.03 19.96
C VAL A 124 -6.56 -15.71 21.14
N GLY A 125 -6.87 -16.72 21.93
CA GLY A 125 -7.71 -16.58 23.11
C GLY A 125 -7.44 -17.66 24.14
N LYS A 126 -7.93 -17.46 25.36
CA LYS A 126 -7.80 -18.41 26.46
C LYS A 126 -8.80 -19.58 26.39
N ALA A 127 -9.73 -19.54 25.44
CA ALA A 127 -10.76 -20.55 25.25
C ALA A 127 -10.20 -21.81 24.57
N HIS A 128 -10.93 -22.92 24.67
CA HIS A 128 -10.60 -24.16 23.95
C HIS A 128 -10.69 -23.95 22.43
N LEU A 129 -9.96 -24.76 21.66
CA LEU A 129 -9.95 -24.69 20.20
C LEU A 129 -11.36 -24.77 19.61
N ASP A 130 -12.19 -25.69 20.08
CA ASP A 130 -13.58 -25.84 19.61
C ASP A 130 -14.43 -24.58 19.87
N GLU A 131 -14.21 -23.89 21.01
CA GLU A 131 -14.91 -22.64 21.29
C GLU A 131 -14.39 -21.53 20.36
N LEU A 132 -13.08 -21.43 20.16
CA LEU A 132 -12.49 -20.44 19.26
C LEU A 132 -12.93 -20.65 17.80
N GLU A 133 -12.95 -21.90 17.34
CA GLU A 133 -13.45 -22.28 16.02
C GLU A 133 -14.92 -21.88 15.85
N LYS A 134 -15.76 -22.18 16.85
CA LYS A 134 -17.16 -21.76 16.84
C LYS A 134 -17.32 -20.25 16.74
N LEU A 135 -16.55 -19.47 17.53
CA LEU A 135 -16.61 -18.01 17.47
C LEU A 135 -16.17 -17.49 16.10
N VAL A 136 -15.13 -18.08 15.51
CA VAL A 136 -14.68 -17.73 14.15
C VAL A 136 -15.77 -18.02 13.13
N HIS A 137 -16.37 -19.21 13.19
CA HIS A 137 -17.44 -19.58 12.29
C HIS A 137 -18.63 -18.62 12.41
N GLU A 138 -19.09 -18.33 13.63
CA GLU A 138 -20.20 -17.40 13.88
C GLU A 138 -19.95 -15.98 13.36
N CYS A 139 -18.71 -15.49 13.43
CA CYS A 139 -18.40 -14.12 13.01
C CYS A 139 -18.07 -14.00 11.51
N PHE A 140 -17.40 -14.99 10.91
CA PHE A 140 -16.76 -14.86 9.60
C PHE A 140 -17.32 -15.79 8.51
N SER A 141 -18.26 -16.70 8.79
CA SER A 141 -18.83 -17.60 7.76
C SER A 141 -19.46 -16.86 6.58
N ASP A 142 -19.96 -15.65 6.83
CA ASP A 142 -20.70 -14.85 5.86
C ASP A 142 -19.79 -13.92 5.03
N VAL A 143 -18.46 -14.03 5.20
CA VAL A 143 -17.52 -13.35 4.30
C VAL A 143 -17.60 -14.00 2.93
N ARG A 144 -17.77 -13.17 1.89
CA ARG A 144 -17.82 -13.60 0.48
C ARG A 144 -16.60 -14.46 0.15
N GLY A 145 -16.78 -15.63 -0.45
CA GLY A 145 -15.70 -16.55 -0.81
C GLY A 145 -14.93 -16.10 -2.06
N ASP A 146 -15.64 -15.57 -3.05
CA ASP A 146 -15.11 -15.13 -4.34
C ASP A 146 -15.60 -13.73 -4.75
N SER A 147 -14.87 -13.09 -5.67
CA SER A 147 -15.23 -11.78 -6.24
C SER A 147 -16.56 -11.79 -6.99
N ASN A 148 -17.01 -12.96 -7.45
CA ASN A 148 -18.29 -13.13 -8.11
C ASN A 148 -19.47 -13.33 -7.15
N ASP A 149 -19.22 -13.54 -5.86
CA ASP A 149 -20.29 -13.68 -4.87
C ASP A 149 -21.02 -12.34 -4.68
N PRO A 150 -22.34 -12.36 -4.38
CA PRO A 150 -23.14 -11.16 -4.18
C PRO A 150 -22.49 -10.18 -3.19
N SER A 151 -22.43 -8.91 -3.58
CA SER A 151 -21.86 -7.82 -2.77
C SER A 151 -22.97 -6.91 -2.25
N PRO A 152 -22.85 -6.36 -1.02
CA PRO A 152 -23.77 -5.32 -0.54
C PRO A 152 -23.71 -4.03 -1.37
N PHE A 153 -22.76 -3.91 -2.30
CA PHE A 153 -22.59 -2.76 -3.17
C PHE A 153 -23.00 -3.02 -4.63
N ASP A 154 -23.58 -4.18 -4.98
CA ASP A 154 -23.86 -4.49 -6.38
C ASP A 154 -24.76 -3.45 -7.05
N ASP A 155 -25.84 -3.03 -6.38
CA ASP A 155 -26.74 -1.99 -6.90
C ASP A 155 -26.08 -0.59 -6.89
N ALA A 156 -25.48 -0.23 -5.76
CA ALA A 156 -24.87 1.10 -5.58
C ALA A 156 -23.67 1.34 -6.52
N LEU A 157 -22.96 0.27 -6.92
CA LEU A 157 -21.80 0.38 -7.80
C LEU A 157 -22.20 0.77 -9.22
N GLU A 158 -23.31 0.25 -9.72
CA GLU A 158 -23.81 0.61 -11.06
C GLU A 158 -24.25 2.08 -11.12
N GLU A 159 -24.88 2.57 -10.04
CA GLU A 159 -25.18 4.00 -9.90
C GLU A 159 -23.91 4.87 -9.89
N MET A 160 -22.91 4.52 -9.06
CA MET A 160 -21.66 5.27 -8.98
C MET A 160 -20.85 5.26 -10.30
N LYS A 161 -20.87 4.15 -11.05
CA LYS A 161 -20.25 4.07 -12.38
C LYS A 161 -20.96 4.97 -13.39
N HIS A 162 -22.28 5.05 -13.32
CA HIS A 162 -23.06 5.94 -14.17
C HIS A 162 -22.73 7.42 -13.89
N GLU A 163 -22.64 7.80 -12.62
CA GLU A 163 -22.19 9.13 -12.20
C GLU A 163 -20.78 9.46 -12.73
N ARG A 164 -19.83 8.50 -12.65
CA ARG A 164 -18.48 8.66 -13.22
C ARG A 164 -18.51 8.96 -14.71
N GLN A 165 -19.28 8.19 -15.48
CA GLN A 165 -19.38 8.41 -16.91
C GLN A 165 -19.91 9.81 -17.22
N GLN A 166 -20.95 10.27 -16.51
CA GLN A 166 -21.48 11.63 -16.69
C GLN A 166 -20.43 12.72 -16.40
N LEU A 167 -19.65 12.57 -15.32
CA LEU A 167 -18.59 13.52 -14.98
C LEU A 167 -17.47 13.56 -16.03
N LEU A 168 -17.06 12.39 -16.54
CA LEU A 168 -16.06 12.30 -17.61
C LEU A 168 -16.55 13.00 -18.88
N PHE A 169 -17.80 12.77 -19.30
CA PHE A 169 -18.41 13.45 -20.46
C PHE A 169 -18.56 14.97 -20.28
N ALA A 170 -18.79 15.44 -19.06
CA ALA A 170 -18.81 16.88 -18.78
C ALA A 170 -17.40 17.53 -18.83
N GLY A 171 -16.34 16.74 -18.61
CA GLY A 171 -14.94 17.17 -18.60
C GLY A 171 -14.18 17.04 -19.92
N THR A 172 -14.79 16.53 -21.01
CA THR A 172 -14.13 16.32 -22.32
C THR A 172 -13.88 17.60 -23.13
N ALA A 173 -13.33 18.65 -22.50
CA ALA A 173 -12.51 19.63 -23.21
C ALA A 173 -11.02 19.23 -23.21
N ASN A 174 -10.56 18.40 -22.25
CA ASN A 174 -9.13 18.05 -22.10
C ASN A 174 -8.92 16.56 -21.73
N GLY A 175 -9.12 15.65 -22.69
CA GLY A 175 -8.35 14.40 -22.81
C GLY A 175 -8.29 13.39 -21.64
N ALA A 176 -9.15 13.45 -20.62
CA ALA A 176 -9.14 12.48 -19.53
C ALA A 176 -9.53 11.08 -20.04
N THR A 177 -8.60 10.13 -19.92
CA THR A 177 -8.81 8.72 -20.26
C THR A 177 -9.02 7.91 -18.99
N ASP A 178 -10.02 7.04 -18.97
CA ASP A 178 -10.27 6.09 -17.88
C ASP A 178 -9.11 5.08 -17.90
N LYS A 179 -8.15 5.22 -16.99
CA LYS A 179 -7.08 4.22 -16.83
C LYS A 179 -7.69 3.06 -16.05
N GLU A 180 -8.03 1.98 -16.75
CA GLU A 180 -8.41 0.74 -16.09
C GLU A 180 -7.31 0.34 -15.10
N MET A 181 -7.72 -0.21 -13.95
CA MET A 181 -6.78 -0.81 -13.00
C MET A 181 -6.05 -1.98 -13.68
N GLU A 182 -4.88 -1.71 -14.25
CA GLU A 182 -4.04 -2.73 -14.86
C GLU A 182 -3.72 -3.83 -13.84
N GLU A 183 -3.94 -5.08 -14.24
CA GLU A 183 -3.58 -6.25 -13.45
C GLU A 183 -2.06 -6.33 -13.38
N VAL A 184 -1.52 -6.06 -12.19
CA VAL A 184 -0.08 -5.96 -11.98
C VAL A 184 0.53 -7.35 -11.91
N THR A 185 1.19 -7.78 -12.98
CA THR A 185 1.97 -9.01 -12.96
C THR A 185 3.32 -8.78 -12.27
N THR A 186 3.59 -9.49 -11.18
CA THR A 186 4.89 -9.49 -10.47
C THR A 186 5.94 -10.39 -11.13
N ALA A 187 5.75 -10.76 -12.40
CA ALA A 187 6.58 -11.73 -13.10
C ALA A 187 7.93 -11.15 -13.57
N THR A 188 8.17 -9.86 -13.37
CA THR A 188 9.38 -9.16 -13.80
C THR A 188 10.31 -8.88 -12.62
N THR A 189 11.62 -8.82 -12.87
CA THR A 189 12.63 -8.53 -11.85
C THR A 189 12.66 -7.04 -11.55
N ALA A 190 12.44 -6.63 -10.29
CA ALA A 190 12.50 -5.22 -9.90
C ALA A 190 13.85 -4.55 -10.17
N PHE A 191 14.96 -5.28 -10.00
CA PHE A 191 16.32 -4.78 -10.21
C PHE A 191 17.05 -5.65 -11.24
N GLY A 192 16.94 -5.28 -12.51
CA GLY A 192 17.67 -5.89 -13.62
C GLY A 192 19.10 -5.35 -13.76
N SER A 193 19.81 -5.79 -14.80
CA SER A 193 21.21 -5.42 -15.03
C SER A 193 21.44 -3.90 -15.15
N SER A 194 20.45 -3.15 -15.66
CA SER A 194 20.52 -1.68 -15.76
C SER A 194 20.29 -0.95 -14.44
N GLN A 195 19.74 -1.61 -13.42
CA GLN A 195 19.50 -1.04 -12.09
C GLN A 195 20.56 -1.44 -11.05
N LEU A 196 21.54 -2.27 -11.42
CA LEU A 196 22.60 -2.76 -10.53
C LEU A 196 23.94 -2.04 -10.78
N GLY A 197 24.87 -2.15 -9.82
CA GLY A 197 26.20 -1.56 -9.94
C GLY A 197 26.23 -0.03 -9.84
N ILE A 198 25.18 0.55 -9.27
CA ILE A 198 25.03 2.00 -9.12
C ILE A 198 25.48 2.48 -7.74
N ILE A 199 26.08 3.67 -7.70
CA ILE A 199 26.37 4.41 -6.47
C ILE A 199 25.42 5.60 -6.39
N ARG A 200 24.84 5.83 -5.22
CA ARG A 200 23.96 6.97 -4.97
C ARG A 200 24.43 7.72 -3.74
N GLU A 201 24.66 9.01 -3.92
CA GLU A 201 24.93 9.95 -2.84
C GLU A 201 23.62 10.62 -2.45
N VAL A 202 23.26 10.52 -1.17
CA VAL A 202 21.97 11.01 -0.65
C VAL A 202 22.25 12.02 0.45
N ILE A 203 21.67 13.21 0.34
CA ILE A 203 21.71 14.22 1.39
C ILE A 203 20.60 13.90 2.41
N PRO A 204 20.95 13.49 3.65
CA PRO A 204 19.96 13.21 4.68
C PRO A 204 19.34 14.50 5.22
N VAL A 205 18.18 14.37 5.85
CA VAL A 205 17.54 15.46 6.60
C VAL A 205 18.18 15.58 7.98
N ALA A 206 18.40 14.45 8.65
CA ALA A 206 19.12 14.39 9.91
C ALA A 206 20.64 14.51 9.71
N GLU A 207 21.35 14.98 10.73
CA GLU A 207 22.80 14.96 10.75
C GLU A 207 23.29 13.52 10.96
N MET A 208 23.53 12.82 9.86
CA MET A 208 23.96 11.43 9.87
C MET A 208 24.89 11.08 8.70
N ARG A 209 25.68 10.04 8.88
CA ARG A 209 26.55 9.46 7.85
C ARG A 209 26.30 7.97 7.81
N THR A 210 25.79 7.47 6.69
CA THR A 210 25.47 6.04 6.52
C THR A 210 25.90 5.55 5.16
N LEU A 211 26.56 4.40 5.13
CA LEU A 211 26.79 3.61 3.92
C LEU A 211 25.80 2.45 3.89
N LYS A 212 25.07 2.28 2.78
CA LYS A 212 24.15 1.15 2.58
C LYS A 212 24.58 0.37 1.35
N LEU A 213 24.86 -0.92 1.53
CA LEU A 213 25.11 -1.86 0.44
C LEU A 213 23.88 -2.74 0.27
N LEU A 214 23.28 -2.74 -0.92
CA LEU A 214 22.10 -3.53 -1.24
C LEU A 214 22.44 -4.53 -2.35
N PHE A 215 22.04 -5.79 -2.14
CA PHE A 215 22.24 -6.88 -3.09
C PHE A 215 20.89 -7.49 -3.44
N GLY A 216 20.68 -7.77 -4.73
CA GLY A 216 19.52 -8.53 -5.18
C GLY A 216 19.66 -10.00 -4.78
N PHE A 217 18.62 -10.57 -4.19
CA PHE A 217 18.52 -11.99 -3.88
C PHE A 217 17.26 -12.59 -4.51
N PRO A 218 17.24 -13.92 -4.74
CA PRO A 218 15.99 -14.62 -5.04
C PRO A 218 14.91 -14.32 -3.98
N PRO A 219 13.62 -14.38 -4.36
CA PRO A 219 12.53 -14.11 -3.43
C PRO A 219 12.50 -15.17 -2.31
N LEU A 220 11.90 -14.82 -1.17
CA LEU A 220 11.95 -15.67 0.04
C LEU A 220 11.17 -16.98 -0.08
N ASP A 221 10.24 -17.06 -1.02
CA ASP A 221 9.47 -18.25 -1.37
C ASP A 221 10.19 -19.15 -2.38
N ASP A 222 11.39 -18.75 -2.86
CA ASP A 222 12.29 -19.63 -3.58
C ASP A 222 12.65 -20.86 -2.73
N ALA A 223 12.61 -22.05 -3.33
CA ALA A 223 12.80 -23.31 -2.62
C ALA A 223 14.15 -23.37 -1.87
N MET A 224 15.22 -22.88 -2.47
CA MET A 224 16.54 -22.84 -1.80
C MET A 224 16.51 -21.90 -0.60
N MET A 225 15.89 -20.73 -0.76
CA MET A 225 15.79 -19.71 0.29
C MET A 225 14.94 -20.20 1.47
N ASN A 226 13.88 -20.95 1.21
CA ASN A 226 13.01 -21.50 2.24
C ASN A 226 13.62 -22.70 2.98
N ASP A 227 14.20 -23.65 2.24
CA ASP A 227 14.70 -24.91 2.80
C ASP A 227 15.99 -24.72 3.60
N SER A 228 16.97 -24.04 2.99
CA SER A 228 18.33 -23.93 3.55
C SER A 228 18.62 -22.58 4.21
N LYS A 229 17.79 -21.55 3.96
CA LYS A 229 17.87 -20.20 4.54
C LYS A 229 19.30 -19.63 4.54
N PRO A 230 20.02 -19.66 3.41
CA PRO A 230 21.45 -19.32 3.36
C PRO A 230 21.69 -17.86 3.74
N HIS A 231 20.74 -16.97 3.43
CA HIS A 231 20.76 -15.56 3.80
C HIS A 231 20.91 -15.35 5.32
N ARG A 232 20.39 -16.25 6.16
CA ARG A 232 20.56 -16.14 7.62
C ARG A 232 22.00 -16.36 8.03
N VAL A 233 22.64 -17.41 7.51
CA VAL A 233 24.05 -17.71 7.80
C VAL A 233 24.94 -16.57 7.31
N LEU A 234 24.73 -16.10 6.08
CA LEU A 234 25.45 -14.95 5.53
C LEU A 234 25.27 -13.70 6.38
N SER A 235 24.04 -13.38 6.81
CA SER A 235 23.77 -12.23 7.66
C SER A 235 24.48 -12.34 9.03
N HIS A 236 24.51 -13.52 9.64
CA HIS A 236 25.22 -13.74 10.90
C HIS A 236 26.74 -13.61 10.75
N LEU A 237 27.31 -14.09 9.64
CA LEU A 237 28.75 -13.97 9.38
C LEU A 237 29.15 -12.53 9.09
N LEU A 238 28.39 -11.82 8.25
CA LEU A 238 28.67 -10.43 7.89
C LEU A 238 28.43 -9.46 9.05
N GLY A 239 27.41 -9.71 9.86
CA GLY A 239 27.08 -8.92 11.05
C GLY A 239 27.81 -9.38 12.32
N HIS A 240 28.79 -10.26 12.23
CA HIS A 240 29.55 -10.69 13.40
C HIS A 240 30.46 -9.57 13.90
N GLU A 241 30.55 -9.41 15.23
CA GLU A 241 31.28 -8.29 15.84
C GLU A 241 32.51 -8.72 16.68
N SER A 242 32.79 -10.02 16.80
CA SER A 242 33.95 -10.50 17.57
C SER A 242 35.29 -10.18 16.88
N PRO A 243 36.42 -10.31 17.58
CA PRO A 243 37.75 -10.07 17.02
C PRO A 243 38.00 -10.84 15.71
N GLY A 244 38.59 -10.14 14.73
CA GLY A 244 38.83 -10.67 13.38
C GLY A 244 37.65 -10.59 12.42
N SER A 245 36.49 -10.06 12.85
CA SER A 245 35.36 -9.75 11.98
C SER A 245 35.57 -8.47 11.17
N LEU A 246 34.75 -8.27 10.13
CA LEU A 246 34.72 -7.03 9.36
C LEU A 246 34.36 -5.83 10.24
N HIS A 247 33.38 -5.99 11.14
CA HIS A 247 32.99 -4.93 12.08
C HIS A 247 34.16 -4.55 13.01
N SER A 248 34.84 -5.54 13.61
CA SER A 248 36.02 -5.29 14.47
C SER A 248 37.08 -4.49 13.73
N LEU A 249 37.43 -4.91 12.51
CA LEU A 249 38.44 -4.22 11.69
C LEU A 249 38.04 -2.77 11.36
N LEU A 250 36.81 -2.54 10.88
CA LEU A 250 36.35 -1.20 10.50
C LEU A 250 36.28 -0.26 11.72
N ASN A 251 35.94 -0.79 12.89
CA ASN A 251 35.91 -0.04 14.15
C ASN A 251 37.33 0.27 14.66
N GLU A 252 38.25 -0.70 14.59
CA GLU A 252 39.66 -0.52 14.96
C GLU A 252 40.37 0.55 14.09
N GLU A 253 40.04 0.60 12.80
CA GLU A 253 40.53 1.63 11.86
C GLU A 253 39.80 2.98 11.99
N GLY A 254 38.74 3.07 12.80
CA GLY A 254 37.97 4.30 13.04
C GLY A 254 37.10 4.75 11.86
N TYR A 255 36.70 3.84 10.97
CA TYR A 255 35.81 4.14 9.84
C TYR A 255 34.32 4.07 10.19
N ILE A 256 33.99 3.27 11.20
CA ILE A 256 32.66 3.18 11.79
C ILE A 256 32.75 3.48 13.28
N ASN A 257 31.61 3.83 13.90
CA ASN A 257 31.48 4.15 15.31
C ASN A 257 30.44 3.24 15.97
#